data_AF-A0A937PCT6-F1
#
_entry.id   AF-A0A937PCT6-F1
#
_cell.length_a   1.000
_cell.length_b   1.000
_cell.length_c   1.000
_cell.angle_alpha   90.00
_cell.angle_beta   90.00
_cell.angle_gamma   90.00
#
_symmetry.space_group_name_H-M   'P 1'
#
loop_
_entity.id
_entity.type
_entity.pdbx_description
1 polymer ?
#
loop_
_entity_poly.entity_id
_entity_poly.type
_entity_poly.pdbx_seq_one_letter_code
_entity_poly.pdbx_strand_id
1 'polypeptide(L)' 'MRNRSSLKEEKPAEVKTCQHYWVIEAASGPISRGVCKICGEEREFQNSWLNSSYMGKDAQVFGLPNMLEDEEDA' A
#
# COMPACT_ATOMS: atom_id res chain seq x y z
N MET A 1 -5.41 58.00 -3.55
CA MET A 1 -6.41 56.96 -3.23
C MET A 1 -6.27 55.86 -4.28
N ARG A 2 -5.76 54.66 -3.95
CA ARG A 2 -5.66 53.54 -4.90
C ARG A 2 -6.84 52.60 -4.64
N ASN A 3 -7.71 52.45 -5.63
CA ASN A 3 -8.93 51.66 -5.56
C ASN A 3 -8.62 50.17 -5.38
N ARG A 4 -8.94 49.64 -4.20
CA ARG A 4 -8.90 48.22 -3.81
C ARG A 4 -10.16 47.53 -4.33
N SER A 5 -10.30 47.39 -5.64
CA SER A 5 -11.53 46.84 -6.22
C SER A 5 -11.23 45.61 -7.06
N SER A 6 -11.71 44.46 -6.55
CA SER A 6 -11.89 43.17 -7.23
C SER A 6 -10.65 42.35 -7.58
N LEU A 7 -10.08 41.67 -6.59
CA LEU A 7 -9.60 40.29 -6.79
C LEU A 7 -10.76 39.38 -6.39
N LYS A 8 -11.50 38.85 -7.37
CA LYS A 8 -12.45 37.75 -7.12
C LYS A 8 -11.60 36.52 -6.86
N GLU A 9 -11.56 36.07 -5.60
CA GLU A 9 -11.00 34.76 -5.25
C GLU A 9 -11.90 33.69 -5.85
N GLU A 10 -11.41 33.05 -6.90
CA GLU A 10 -12.06 31.91 -7.54
C GLU A 10 -11.85 30.73 -6.59
N LYS A 11 -12.89 30.40 -5.82
CA LYS A 11 -12.87 29.26 -4.90
C LYS A 11 -12.49 28.02 -5.71
N PRO A 12 -11.34 27.36 -5.45
CA PRO A 12 -10.96 26.19 -6.21
C PRO A 12 -12.06 25.15 -6.05
N ALA A 13 -12.55 24.65 -7.18
CA ALA A 13 -13.52 23.56 -7.20
C ALA A 13 -12.95 22.45 -6.32
N GLU A 14 -13.66 22.12 -5.24
CA GLU A 14 -13.28 21.04 -4.34
C GLU A 14 -13.24 19.75 -5.18
N VAL A 15 -12.04 19.37 -5.61
CA VAL A 15 -11.80 18.08 -6.24
C VAL A 15 -12.12 17.07 -5.16
N LYS A 16 -13.31 16.45 -5.24
CA LYS A 16 -13.71 15.38 -4.35
C LYS A 16 -12.77 14.20 -4.61
N THR A 17 -11.68 14.14 -3.87
CA THR A 17 -10.78 12.99 -3.90
C THR A 17 -11.55 11.79 -3.37
N CYS A 18 -11.55 10.70 -4.15
CA CYS A 18 -12.24 9.48 -3.74
C CYS A 18 -11.51 8.91 -2.51
N GLN A 19 -12.20 8.80 -1.38
CA GLN A 19 -11.70 8.07 -0.21
C GLN A 19 -11.92 6.58 -0.46
N HIS A 20 -10.96 5.95 -1.13
CA HIS A 20 -11.17 4.61 -1.68
C HIS A 20 -11.42 3.56 -0.58
N TYR A 21 -12.64 3.00 -0.59
CA TYR A 21 -12.97 1.79 0.16
C TYR A 21 -12.73 0.57 -0.73
N TRP A 22 -11.62 -0.13 -0.51
CA TRP A 22 -11.20 -1.28 -1.32
C TRP A 22 -11.88 -2.57 -0.87
N VAL A 23 -12.55 -3.24 -1.79
CA VAL A 23 -13.04 -4.61 -1.62
C VAL A 23 -12.06 -5.53 -2.32
N ILE A 24 -11.24 -6.24 -1.55
CA ILE A 24 -10.19 -7.13 -2.05
C ILE A 24 -10.73 -8.57 -2.08
N GLU A 25 -10.46 -9.28 -3.17
CA GLU A 25 -10.89 -10.67 -3.33
C GLU A 25 -10.16 -11.64 -2.39
N ALA A 26 -10.67 -12.88 -2.31
CA ALA A 26 -10.03 -13.93 -1.52
C ALA A 26 -8.63 -14.24 -2.07
N ALA A 27 -7.66 -14.36 -1.16
CA ALA A 27 -6.27 -14.59 -1.51
C ALA A 27 -6.11 -15.96 -2.20
N SER A 28 -5.94 -15.92 -3.53
CA SER A 28 -5.69 -17.11 -4.37
C SER A 28 -4.21 -17.25 -4.76
N GLY A 29 -3.35 -16.32 -4.35
CA GLY A 29 -1.94 -16.26 -4.72
C GLY A 29 -1.18 -15.17 -3.97
N PRO A 30 -0.01 -14.72 -4.46
CA PRO A 30 0.77 -13.64 -3.81
C PRO A 30 0.16 -12.26 -4.00
N ILE A 31 -0.71 -12.09 -5.01
CA ILE A 31 -1.39 -10.84 -5.35
C ILE A 31 -2.90 -11.11 -5.42
N SER A 32 -3.69 -10.19 -4.88
CA SER A 32 -5.15 -10.15 -5.02
C SER A 32 -5.57 -8.86 -5.71
N ARG A 33 -6.66 -8.89 -6.47
CA ARG A 33 -7.27 -7.68 -7.02
C ARG A 33 -8.27 -7.10 -6.03
N GLY A 34 -8.30 -5.79 -5.95
CA GLY A 34 -9.27 -5.04 -5.16
C GLY A 34 -9.96 -3.99 -6.01
N VAL A 35 -11.27 -3.87 -5.83
CA VAL A 35 -12.10 -2.87 -6.51
C VAL A 35 -12.61 -1.87 -5.50
N CYS A 36 -12.51 -0.59 -5.82
CA CYS A 36 -13.06 0.47 -4.99
C CYS A 36 -14.59 0.45 -5.08
N LYS A 37 -15.27 0.31 -3.94
CA LYS A 37 -16.75 0.31 -3.88
C LYS A 37 -17.39 1.65 -4.28
N ILE A 38 -16.61 2.73 -4.25
CA ILE A 38 -17.12 4.09 -4.47
C ILE A 38 -16.93 4.54 -5.92
N CYS A 39 -15.72 4.38 -6.48
CA CYS A 39 -15.41 4.82 -7.85
C CYS A 39 -15.21 3.68 -8.85
N GLY A 40 -15.12 2.43 -8.41
CA GLY A 40 -14.86 1.28 -9.28
C GLY A 40 -13.41 1.15 -9.75
N GLU A 41 -12.47 1.96 -9.24
CA GLU A 41 -11.04 1.79 -9.57
C GLU A 41 -10.58 0.40 -9.14
N GLU A 42 -9.70 -0.22 -9.93
CA GLU A 42 -9.11 -1.53 -9.65
C GLU A 42 -7.64 -1.37 -9.29
N ARG A 43 -7.17 -2.08 -8.25
CA ARG A 43 -5.76 -2.11 -7.84
C ARG A 43 -5.35 -3.51 -7.40
N GLU A 44 -4.07 -3.80 -7.56
CA GLU A 44 -3.46 -5.04 -7.13
C GLU A 44 -2.82 -4.87 -5.75
N PHE A 45 -3.09 -5.82 -4.86
CA PHE A 45 -2.64 -5.84 -3.47
C PHE A 45 -1.80 -7.08 -3.22
N GLN A 46 -0.62 -6.91 -2.61
CA GLN A 46 0.22 -8.04 -2.20
C GLN A 46 -0.36 -8.67 -0.93
N ASN A 47 -0.51 -10.00 -0.92
CA ASN A 47 -1.06 -10.73 0.21
C ASN A 47 -0.03 -11.03 1.30
N SER A 48 1.25 -10.85 1.00
CA SER A 48 2.35 -11.11 1.93
C SER A 48 3.50 -10.15 1.65
N TRP A 49 4.14 -9.63 2.70
CA TRP A 49 5.45 -8.98 2.54
C TRP A 49 6.56 -10.00 2.79
N LEU A 50 7.56 -10.05 1.92
CA LEU A 50 8.65 -11.02 1.96
C LEU A 50 9.42 -11.03 3.29
N ASN A 51 9.46 -9.88 3.99
CA ASN A 51 10.14 -9.69 5.27
C ASN A 51 9.19 -9.52 6.47
N SER A 52 7.90 -9.85 6.32
CA SER A 52 6.90 -9.67 7.38
C SER A 52 6.67 -10.89 8.25
N SER A 53 7.69 -11.76 8.38
CA SER A 53 7.65 -12.87 9.33
C SER A 53 7.14 -12.36 10.68
N TYR A 54 5.96 -12.83 11.10
CA TYR A 54 5.37 -12.50 12.41
C TYR A 54 6.29 -12.92 13.55
N MET A 55 7.07 -13.95 13.25
CA MET A 55 8.27 -14.38 13.93
C MET A 55 9.40 -13.43 13.50
N GLY A 56 9.81 -12.51 14.39
CA GLY A 56 10.90 -11.57 14.12
C GLY A 56 12.15 -12.28 13.60
N LYS A 57 13.11 -11.53 13.03
CA LYS A 57 14.33 -12.07 12.41
C LYS A 57 15.13 -13.03 13.32
N ASP A 58 14.85 -13.01 14.62
CA ASP A 58 15.50 -13.79 15.66
C ASP A 58 14.76 -15.11 16.02
N ALA A 59 13.62 -15.37 15.38
CA ALA A 59 12.86 -16.59 15.59
C ALA A 59 13.53 -17.75 14.86
N GLN A 60 14.64 -18.24 15.41
CA GLN A 60 15.15 -19.55 15.07
C GLN A 60 14.05 -20.57 15.36
N VAL A 61 13.46 -21.11 14.30
CA VAL A 61 12.70 -22.35 14.37
C VAL A 61 13.67 -23.40 14.91
N PHE A 62 13.46 -23.79 16.16
CA PHE A 62 14.30 -24.67 16.98
C PHE A 62 15.28 -25.55 16.18
N GLY A 63 16.56 -25.17 16.18
CA GLY A 63 17.67 -26.05 15.80
C GLY A 63 17.84 -26.37 14.31
N LEU A 64 17.16 -25.66 13.39
CA LEU A 64 17.45 -25.79 11.95
C LEU A 64 18.61 -24.86 11.57
N PRO A 65 19.75 -25.39 11.08
CA PRO A 65 20.81 -24.55 10.55
C PRO A 65 20.29 -23.77 9.34
N ASN A 66 20.59 -22.47 9.32
CA ASN A 66 20.25 -21.56 8.24
C ASN A 66 21.10 -21.91 7.01
N MET A 67 20.58 -22.74 6.08
CA MET A 67 21.32 -23.20 4.90
C MET A 67 21.64 -22.11 3.86
N LEU A 68 21.32 -20.84 4.14
CA LEU A 68 21.53 -19.72 3.22
C LEU A 68 22.72 -18.83 3.61
N GLU A 69 23.42 -19.11 4.71
CA GLU A 69 24.59 -18.30 5.15
C GLU A 69 25.94 -18.84 4.67
N ASP A 70 26.00 -19.99 3.99
CA ASP A 70 27.28 -20.63 3.59
C ASP A 70 27.78 -20.27 2.16
N GLU A 71 27.19 -19.28 1.46
CA GLU A 71 27.63 -18.87 0.11
C GLU A 71 28.28 -17.46 0.04
N GLU A 72 28.88 -16.94 1.11
CA GLU A 72 29.55 -15.62 1.09
C GLU A 72 30.98 -15.56 1.65
N ASP A 73 31.81 -16.60 1.47
CA ASP A 73 33.27 -16.46 1.62
C ASP A 73 34.03 -17.45 0.70
N ALA A 74 34.30 -17.02 -0.54
CA ALA A 74 35.27 -17.64 -1.45
C ALA A 74 36.11 -16.58 -2.18
#